data_AF-A0A8J5K0S7-F1
#
_entry.id   AF-A0A8J5K0S7-F1
#
_cell.length_a   1.000
_cell.length_b   1.000
_cell.length_c   1.000
_cell.angle_alpha   90.00
_cell.angle_beta   90.00
_cell.angle_gamma   90.00
#
_symmetry.space_group_name_H-M   'P 1'
#
loop_
_entity.id
_entity.type
_entity.pdbx_description
1 polymer ?
#
loop_
_entity_poly.entity_id
_entity_poly.type
_entity_poly.pdbx_seq_one_letter_code
_entity_poly.pdbx_strand_id
1 'polypeptide(L)'
;MKYLKEEQEENNGRWTSIATGGWLNVTEEVVQEEVPEWLVMLDHAVTLIMTCNTITLMLGMGAATYWKEIWHHLRRPWGCMIGVVCQFVLLPAVGFGLCIIFQLPPYQALGVLILTCSPGGAFSNFFTYWVDGDLALR
;
A
#
# COMPACT_ATOMS: atom_id res chain seq x y z
N MET A 1 5.02 -33.44 27.27
CA MET A 1 5.39 -33.32 25.83
C MET A 1 4.33 -33.87 24.86
N LYS A 2 3.43 -34.80 25.24
CA LYS A 2 2.31 -35.22 24.37
C LYS A 2 1.23 -34.14 24.21
N TYR A 3 0.88 -33.45 25.29
CA TYR A 3 -0.13 -32.38 25.30
C TYR A 3 0.18 -31.19 24.35
N LEU A 4 1.46 -30.83 24.15
CA LEU A 4 1.84 -29.74 23.24
C LEU A 4 1.77 -30.12 21.74
N LYS A 5 1.66 -31.42 21.41
CA LYS A 5 1.47 -31.87 20.02
C LYS A 5 -0.01 -31.86 19.62
N GLU A 6 -0.90 -32.27 20.52
CA GLU A 6 -2.35 -32.24 20.28
C GLU A 6 -2.87 -30.81 20.05
N GLU A 7 -2.42 -29.84 20.85
CA GLU A 7 -2.84 -28.44 20.73
C GLU A 7 -2.26 -27.75 19.46
N GLN A 8 -1.14 -28.26 18.93
CA GLN A 8 -0.55 -27.80 17.67
C GLN A 8 -1.26 -28.41 16.45
N GLU A 9 -1.67 -29.68 16.50
CA GLU A 9 -2.49 -30.29 15.43
C GLU A 9 -3.89 -29.68 15.36
N GLU A 10 -4.51 -29.39 16.50
CA GLU A 10 -5.81 -28.73 16.56
C GLU A 10 -5.73 -27.27 16.09
N ASN A 11 -4.70 -26.51 16.51
CA ASN A 11 -4.49 -25.17 15.97
C ASN A 11 -4.15 -25.20 14.48
N ASN A 12 -3.31 -26.13 14.01
CA ASN A 12 -2.96 -26.22 12.59
C ASN A 12 -4.18 -26.54 11.72
N GLY A 13 -5.09 -27.41 12.20
CA GLY A 13 -6.40 -27.66 11.57
C GLY A 13 -7.34 -26.45 11.64
N ARG A 14 -7.26 -25.66 12.72
CA ARG A 14 -8.01 -24.41 12.84
C ARG A 14 -7.51 -23.39 11.82
N TRP A 15 -6.20 -23.11 11.75
CA TRP A 15 -5.58 -22.18 10.81
C TRP A 15 -5.83 -22.56 9.34
N THR A 16 -5.85 -23.84 8.98
CA THR A 16 -6.21 -24.28 7.62
C THR A 16 -7.69 -24.09 7.33
N SER A 17 -8.59 -24.31 8.29
CA SER A 17 -10.02 -24.05 8.13
C SER A 17 -10.32 -22.55 7.97
N ILE A 18 -9.67 -21.66 8.73
CA ILE A 18 -9.81 -20.19 8.53
C ILE A 18 -9.20 -19.74 7.20
N ALA A 19 -8.08 -20.32 6.78
CA ALA A 19 -7.44 -19.99 5.51
C ALA A 19 -8.25 -20.42 4.28
N THR A 20 -9.04 -21.50 4.38
CA THR A 20 -9.71 -22.10 3.23
C THR A 20 -11.23 -21.88 3.22
N GLY A 21 -11.88 -21.66 4.37
CA GLY A 21 -13.34 -21.54 4.46
C GLY A 21 -13.88 -20.16 4.85
N GLY A 22 -13.11 -19.34 5.58
CA GLY A 22 -13.58 -18.04 6.07
C GLY A 22 -13.52 -16.93 5.04
N TRP A 23 -12.48 -16.92 4.20
CA TRP A 23 -12.26 -15.86 3.21
C TRP A 23 -13.10 -16.03 1.95
N LEU A 24 -13.31 -17.27 1.50
CA LEU A 24 -14.11 -17.54 0.30
C LEU A 24 -15.59 -17.16 0.50
N ASN A 25 -16.15 -17.45 1.68
CA ASN A 25 -17.54 -17.10 1.99
C ASN A 25 -17.75 -15.59 2.13
N VAL A 26 -16.77 -14.85 2.67
CA VAL A 26 -16.84 -13.39 2.81
C VAL A 26 -16.68 -12.69 1.45
N THR A 27 -15.92 -13.27 0.51
CA THR A 27 -15.81 -12.72 -0.85
C THR A 27 -17.08 -12.94 -1.68
N GLU A 28 -17.86 -13.98 -1.38
CA GLU A 28 -19.12 -14.27 -2.09
C GLU A 28 -20.27 -13.35 -1.63
N GLU A 29 -20.30 -12.97 -0.34
CA GLU A 29 -21.35 -12.12 0.23
C GLU A 29 -21.25 -10.65 -0.22
N VAL A 30 -20.05 -10.17 -0.58
CA VAL A 30 -19.82 -8.76 -0.97
C VAL A 30 -19.98 -8.51 -2.48
N VAL A 31 -20.03 -9.55 -3.32
CA VAL A 31 -19.98 -9.41 -4.80
C VAL A 31 -21.32 -9.66 -5.50
N GLN A 32 -22.41 -9.91 -4.77
CA GLN A 32 -23.77 -9.94 -5.35
C GLN A 32 -24.37 -8.53 -5.47
N GLU A 33 -23.68 -7.61 -6.15
CA GLU A 33 -24.32 -6.43 -6.74
C GLU A 33 -24.58 -6.77 -8.22
N GLU A 34 -25.84 -6.90 -8.64
CA GLU A 34 -26.24 -7.14 -10.04
C GLU A 34 -25.97 -5.87 -10.85
N VAL A 35 -24.69 -5.59 -11.12
CA VAL A 35 -24.23 -4.40 -11.82
C VAL A 35 -24.62 -4.49 -13.30
N PRO A 36 -25.23 -3.44 -13.86
CA PRO A 36 -25.67 -3.48 -15.25
C PRO A 36 -24.46 -3.54 -16.19
N GLU A 37 -24.56 -4.27 -17.30
CA GLU A 37 -23.39 -4.60 -18.15
C GLU A 37 -22.58 -3.39 -18.65
N TRP A 38 -23.23 -2.24 -18.84
CA TRP A 38 -22.57 -1.00 -19.23
C TRP A 38 -21.64 -0.44 -18.14
N LEU A 39 -21.96 -0.70 -16.87
CA LEU A 39 -21.17 -0.27 -15.72
C LEU A 39 -19.88 -1.10 -15.62
N VAL A 40 -19.94 -2.39 -15.98
CA VAL A 40 -18.77 -3.29 -16.06
C VAL A 40 -17.83 -2.84 -17.19
N MET A 41 -18.37 -2.48 -18.36
CA MET A 41 -17.56 -1.93 -19.46
C MET A 41 -16.89 -0.60 -19.08
N LEU A 42 -17.61 0.24 -18.33
CA LEU A 42 -17.08 1.50 -17.83
C LEU A 42 -15.99 1.28 -16.77
N ASP A 43 -16.18 0.36 -15.84
CA ASP A 43 -15.18 0.01 -14.82
C ASP A 43 -13.88 -0.52 -15.44
N HIS A 44 -13.98 -1.38 -16.44
CA HIS A 44 -12.82 -1.83 -17.21
C HIS A 44 -12.12 -0.66 -17.92
N ALA A 45 -12.88 0.24 -18.53
CA ALA A 45 -12.31 1.42 -19.19
C ALA A 45 -11.59 2.33 -18.18
N VAL A 46 -12.19 2.61 -17.02
CA VAL A 46 -11.60 3.45 -15.97
C VAL A 46 -10.35 2.79 -15.39
N THR A 47 -10.40 1.48 -15.11
CA THR A 47 -9.25 0.73 -14.60
C THR A 47 -8.08 0.74 -15.59
N LEU A 48 -8.35 0.58 -16.89
CA LEU A 48 -7.31 0.69 -17.93
C LEU A 48 -6.70 2.08 -17.96
N ILE A 49 -7.52 3.14 -17.86
CA ILE A 49 -7.02 4.53 -17.83
C ILE A 49 -6.12 4.77 -16.61
N MET A 50 -6.55 4.34 -15.42
CA MET A 50 -5.75 4.49 -14.19
C MET A 50 -4.44 3.71 -14.24
N THR A 51 -4.48 2.49 -14.80
CA THR A 51 -3.30 1.64 -14.97
C THR A 51 -2.31 2.27 -15.94
N CYS A 52 -2.78 2.75 -17.10
CA CYS A 52 -1.95 3.44 -18.09
C CYS A 52 -1.32 4.73 -17.53
N ASN A 53 -2.06 5.51 -16.75
CA ASN A 53 -1.53 6.72 -16.10
C ASN A 53 -0.41 6.37 -15.09
N THR A 54 -0.62 5.33 -14.28
CA THR A 54 0.38 4.88 -13.29
C THR A 54 1.67 4.42 -13.98
N ILE A 55 1.55 3.66 -15.07
CA ILE A 55 2.70 3.24 -15.88
C ILE A 55 3.44 4.46 -16.44
N THR A 56 2.73 5.43 -16.99
CA THR A 56 3.33 6.64 -17.57
C THR A 56 4.04 7.48 -16.51
N LEU A 57 3.48 7.60 -15.30
CA LEU A 57 4.10 8.31 -14.18
C LEU A 57 5.39 7.63 -13.70
N MET A 58 5.36 6.31 -13.53
CA MET A 58 6.55 5.55 -13.13
C MET A 58 7.63 5.59 -14.21
N LEU A 59 7.24 5.52 -15.48
CA LEU A 59 8.16 5.67 -16.60
C LEU A 59 8.76 7.08 -16.66
N GLY A 60 7.95 8.11 -16.45
CA GLY A 60 8.39 9.51 -16.40
C GLY A 60 9.40 9.78 -15.29
N MET A 61 9.17 9.25 -14.09
CA MET A 61 10.15 9.32 -12.99
C MET A 61 11.45 8.59 -13.32
N GLY A 62 11.36 7.39 -13.93
CA GLY A 62 12.53 6.64 -14.37
C GLY A 62 13.37 7.41 -15.39
N ALA A 63 12.73 8.03 -16.38
CA ALA A 63 13.40 8.84 -17.39
C ALA A 63 14.01 10.14 -16.84
N ALA A 64 13.42 10.72 -15.78
CA ALA A 64 13.93 11.92 -15.12
C ALA A 64 15.14 11.67 -14.20
N THR A 65 15.50 10.41 -13.93
CA THR A 65 16.57 10.07 -12.98
C THR A 65 17.93 10.00 -13.69
N TYR A 66 18.87 10.88 -13.33
CA TYR A 66 20.25 10.83 -13.85
C TYR A 66 21.11 9.81 -13.09
N TRP A 67 21.87 8.99 -13.81
CA TRP A 67 22.75 7.96 -13.24
C TRP A 67 23.80 8.51 -12.24
N LYS A 68 24.25 9.75 -12.44
CA LYS A 68 25.22 10.43 -11.56
C LYS A 68 24.62 10.82 -10.20
N GLU A 69 23.33 11.12 -10.15
CA GLU A 69 22.62 11.52 -8.92
C GLU A 69 22.43 10.34 -7.97
N ILE A 70 22.15 9.15 -8.52
CA ILE A 70 22.04 7.91 -7.75
C ILE A 70 23.36 7.61 -7.03
N TRP A 71 24.50 7.81 -7.71
CA TRP A 71 25.82 7.60 -7.12
C TRP A 71 26.14 8.59 -5.99
N HIS A 72 25.67 9.83 -6.11
CA HIS A 72 25.82 10.84 -5.06
C HIS A 72 24.97 10.52 -3.83
N HIS A 73 23.70 10.17 -4.03
CA HIS A 73 22.78 9.78 -2.95
C HIS A 73 23.25 8.52 -2.21
N LEU A 74 23.88 7.58 -2.91
CA LEU A 74 24.45 6.38 -2.29
C LEU A 74 25.65 6.70 -1.37
N ARG A 75 26.33 7.83 -1.59
CA ARG A 75 27.47 8.29 -0.77
C ARG A 75 27.05 8.99 0.53
N ARG A 76 25.84 9.54 0.62
CA ARG A 76 25.29 10.22 1.81
C ARG A 76 23.89 9.70 2.16
N PRO A 77 23.76 8.49 2.71
CA PRO A 77 22.47 7.83 2.90
C PRO A 77 21.62 8.39 4.07
N TRP A 78 22.16 9.29 4.90
CA TRP A 78 21.51 9.71 6.15
C TRP A 78 20.12 10.33 5.92
N GLY A 79 19.97 11.20 4.91
CA GLY A 79 18.67 11.78 4.57
C GLY A 79 17.68 10.76 4.00
N CYS A 80 18.16 9.85 3.15
CA CYS A 80 17.33 8.78 2.59
C CYS A 80 16.80 7.84 3.67
N MET A 81 17.63 7.50 4.68
CA MET A 81 17.20 6.68 5.82
C MET A 81 16.08 7.34 6.63
N ILE A 82 16.19 8.65 6.89
CA ILE A 82 15.16 9.40 7.61
C ILE A 82 13.85 9.41 6.80
N GLY A 83 13.94 9.59 5.48
CA GLY A 83 12.79 9.50 4.58
C GLY A 83 12.11 8.14 4.62
N VAL A 84 12.87 7.04 4.54
CA VAL A 84 12.35 5.67 4.64
C VAL A 84 11.69 5.41 5.99
N VAL A 85 12.32 5.83 7.09
CA VAL A 85 11.75 5.69 8.43
C VAL A 85 10.44 6.49 8.53
N CYS A 86 10.41 7.72 8.02
CA CYS A 86 9.17 8.51 8.01
C CYS A 86 8.07 7.83 7.16
N GLN A 87 8.43 7.32 5.98
CA GLN A 87 7.49 6.73 5.04
C GLN A 87 6.85 5.43 5.57
N PHE A 88 7.64 4.57 6.23
CA PHE A 88 7.16 3.26 6.71
C PHE A 88 6.78 3.23 8.19
N VAL A 89 7.16 4.24 8.98
CA VAL A 89 6.83 4.29 10.42
C VAL A 89 5.85 5.41 10.72
N LEU A 90 6.16 6.66 10.31
CA LEU A 90 5.27 7.79 10.60
C LEU A 90 3.97 7.71 9.80
N LEU A 91 4.02 7.41 8.50
CA LEU A 91 2.82 7.39 7.68
C LEU A 91 1.81 6.29 8.09
N PRO A 92 2.23 5.04 8.37
CA PRO A 92 1.30 4.01 8.85
C PRO A 92 0.81 4.29 10.28
N ALA A 93 1.63 4.89 11.13
CA ALA A 93 1.20 5.31 12.47
C ALA A 93 0.10 6.39 12.39
N VAL A 94 0.23 7.35 11.47
CA VAL A 94 -0.81 8.35 11.20
C VAL A 94 -2.08 7.68 10.65
N GLY A 95 -1.94 6.76 9.70
CA GLY A 95 -3.06 5.98 9.17
C GLY A 95 -3.82 5.21 10.25
N PHE A 96 -3.09 4.54 11.14
CA PHE A 96 -3.65 3.84 12.30
C PHE A 96 -4.36 4.80 13.27
N GLY A 97 -3.77 5.98 13.52
CA GLY A 97 -4.40 7.03 14.32
C GLY A 97 -5.73 7.51 13.73
N LEU A 98 -5.78 7.71 12.40
CA LEU A 98 -7.02 8.07 11.70
C LEU A 98 -8.08 6.97 11.83
N CYS A 99 -7.69 5.69 11.71
CA CYS A 99 -8.61 4.57 11.88
C CYS A 99 -9.28 4.56 13.28
N ILE A 100 -8.51 4.89 14.33
CA ILE A 100 -9.03 4.96 15.70
C ILE A 100 -9.97 6.16 15.87
N ILE A 101 -9.59 7.34 15.36
CA ILE A 101 -10.37 8.58 15.51
C ILE A 101 -11.73 8.46 14.80
N PHE A 102 -11.73 7.91 13.58
CA PHE A 102 -12.93 7.77 12.76
C PHE A 102 -13.71 6.48 13.04
N GLN A 103 -13.25 5.62 13.96
CA GLN A 103 -13.89 4.34 14.32
C GLN A 103 -14.26 3.49 13.08
N LEU A 104 -13.33 3.35 12.13
CA LEU A 104 -13.64 2.64 10.88
C LEU A 104 -13.86 1.14 11.11
N PRO A 105 -14.78 0.50 10.35
CA PRO A 105 -14.92 -0.95 10.34
C PRO A 105 -13.60 -1.61 9.89
N PRO A 106 -13.33 -2.84 10.35
CA PRO A 106 -12.03 -3.51 10.18
C PRO A 106 -11.61 -3.65 8.71
N TYR A 107 -12.57 -3.81 7.79
CA TYR A 107 -12.31 -3.91 6.36
C TYR A 107 -11.72 -2.62 5.76
N GLN A 108 -12.31 -1.46 6.10
CA GLN A 108 -11.84 -0.17 5.59
C GLN A 108 -10.52 0.26 6.23
N ALA A 109 -10.35 -0.02 7.51
CA ALA A 109 -9.10 0.24 8.22
C ALA A 109 -7.92 -0.51 7.59
N LEU A 110 -8.16 -1.74 7.11
CA LEU A 110 -7.15 -2.55 6.42
C LEU A 110 -6.75 -1.92 5.08
N GLY A 111 -7.72 -1.40 4.31
CA GLY A 111 -7.46 -0.67 3.07
C GLY A 111 -6.61 0.59 3.28
N VAL A 112 -6.93 1.37 4.31
CA VAL A 112 -6.14 2.56 4.69
C VAL A 112 -4.72 2.17 5.11
N LEU A 113 -4.57 1.10 5.90
CA LEU A 113 -3.25 0.65 6.34
C LEU A 113 -2.38 0.19 5.15
N ILE A 114 -2.94 -0.61 4.23
CA ILE A 114 -2.24 -1.04 3.00
C ILE A 114 -1.83 0.16 2.16
N LEU A 115 -2.72 1.16 2.01
CA LEU A 115 -2.42 2.39 1.27
C LEU A 115 -1.25 3.15 1.91
N THR A 116 -1.22 3.28 3.23
CA THR A 116 -0.15 4.00 3.96
C THR A 116 1.19 3.25 3.96
N CYS A 117 1.16 1.92 3.82
CA CYS A 117 2.37 1.11 3.68
C CYS A 117 2.91 1.08 2.25
N SER A 118 2.09 1.47 1.26
CA SER A 118 2.52 1.56 -0.13
C SER A 118 3.54 2.69 -0.31
N PRO A 119 4.65 2.48 -1.03
CA PRO A 119 5.63 3.53 -1.27
C PRO A 119 4.99 4.72 -1.99
N GLY A 120 5.04 5.89 -1.36
CA GLY A 120 4.54 7.14 -1.94
C GLY A 120 5.40 7.59 -3.13
N GLY A 121 4.88 7.48 -4.36
CA GLY A 121 5.56 7.91 -5.58
C GLY A 121 5.37 9.40 -5.89
N ALA A 122 6.42 10.04 -6.43
CA ALA A 122 6.54 11.38 -7.05
C ALA A 122 6.01 12.63 -6.31
N PHE A 123 4.93 12.51 -5.54
CA PHE A 123 4.24 13.60 -4.86
C PHE A 123 5.14 14.28 -3.83
N SER A 124 6.04 13.54 -3.19
CA SER A 124 7.04 14.11 -2.29
C SER A 124 8.01 15.03 -3.03
N ASN A 125 8.51 14.64 -4.21
CA ASN A 125 9.33 15.52 -5.05
C ASN A 125 8.56 16.77 -5.50
N PHE A 126 7.28 16.63 -5.82
CA PHE A 126 6.43 17.76 -6.23
C PHE A 126 6.15 18.72 -5.06
N PHE A 127 5.90 18.19 -3.87
CA PHE A 127 5.66 18.99 -2.66
C PHE A 127 6.92 19.70 -2.20
N THR A 128 8.09 19.05 -2.28
CA THR A 128 9.39 19.67 -2.00
C THR A 128 9.68 20.83 -2.97
N TYR A 129 9.35 20.66 -4.26
CA TYR A 129 9.43 21.77 -5.24
C TYR A 129 8.49 22.94 -4.90
N TRP A 130 7.30 22.66 -4.37
CA TRP A 130 6.31 23.67 -3.99
C TRP A 130 6.65 24.44 -2.70
N VAL A 131 7.41 23.82 -1.80
CA VAL A 131 7.79 24.39 -0.49
C VAL A 131 9.14 25.12 -0.55
N ASP A 132 9.73 25.31 -1.74
CA ASP A 132 11.14 25.74 -1.89
C ASP A 132 12.09 24.86 -1.06
N GLY A 133 11.72 23.59 -0.89
CA GLY A 133 12.49 22.60 -0.17
C GLY A 133 13.70 22.19 -1.00
N ASP A 134 14.86 22.08 -0.35
CA ASP A 134 16.09 21.66 -1.01
C ASP A 134 15.95 20.19 -1.47
N LEU A 135 15.61 19.99 -2.75
CA LEU A 135 15.58 18.67 -3.41
C LEU A 135 16.99 18.05 -3.47
N ALA A 136 18.02 18.89 -3.35
CA ALA A 136 19.40 18.47 -3.18
C ALA A 136 19.73 18.51 -1.69
N LEU A 137 19.52 17.40 -0.99
CA LEU A 137 20.23 17.21 0.27
C LEU A 137 21.73 17.12 -0.07
N ARG A 138 22.43 18.25 -0.03
CA ARG A 138 23.88 18.35 -0.25
C ARG A 138 24.66 17.47 0.74
#